data_AF-A0A2N2YK60-F1
#
_entry.id   AF-A0A2N2YK60-F1
#
_cell.length_a   1.000
_cell.length_b   1.000
_cell.length_c   1.000
_cell.angle_alpha   90.00
_cell.angle_beta   90.00
_cell.angle_gamma   90.00
#
_symmetry.space_group_name_H-M   'P 1'
#
loop_
_entity.id
_entity.type
_entity.pdbx_description
1 polymer ?
#
loop_
_entity_poly.entity_id
_entity_poly.type
_entity_poly.pdbx_seq_one_letter_code
_entity_poly.pdbx_strand_id
1 'polypeptide(L)'
;MNLSNTRQEVMQTLEKSMDGFLSKYLKPIEEIWQPQELLPDSNSPQFINEIQEIQELARELDNDLLTVLIGDTITEEALPTYEAWLMDIEGVDQQNRQGWSRWVRGWTSEENRHGDLLNKYLYLSGRVNMREVEISTQHLINDGVDIHTAKDPYRSFVYTSFQELATNLSHRRVALLAKKSANTHLAKMCSFIAADENRHASAYKHFVSRIFELDPSEMMLAFEDMMKKKIIMPAHFLRESGGKIGELFAHFSDAAQRTMVYTTQDYIDIMNSLIKEWNIDHMRELNDSAEKARDYIMGLPARLQRISERMKIPENPYQFKWITV
;
A
#
# COMPACT_ATOMS: atom_id res chain seq x y z
N MET A 1 -1.85 -24.42 10.16
CA MET A 1 -1.19 -25.50 9.40
C MET A 1 0.27 -25.13 9.37
N ASN A 2 1.18 -25.99 9.84
CA ASN A 2 2.61 -25.81 9.58
C ASN A 2 2.79 -25.78 8.06
N LEU A 3 3.52 -24.80 7.52
CA LEU A 3 3.90 -24.80 6.11
C LEU A 3 4.63 -26.11 5.75
N SER A 4 4.56 -26.51 4.48
CA SER A 4 5.43 -27.60 4.01
C SER A 4 6.89 -27.19 4.22
N ASN A 5 7.73 -28.16 4.60
CA ASN A 5 9.17 -27.94 4.87
C ASN A 5 9.87 -27.13 3.75
N THR A 6 9.37 -27.24 2.52
CA THR A 6 9.87 -26.58 1.31
C THR A 6 9.79 -25.04 1.35
N ARG A 7 8.69 -24.43 1.82
CA ARG A 7 8.56 -22.96 1.79
C ARG A 7 9.52 -22.28 2.75
N GLN A 8 9.74 -22.89 3.91
CA GLN A 8 10.73 -22.43 4.88
C GLN A 8 12.16 -22.54 4.32
N GLU A 9 12.49 -23.65 3.66
CA GLU A 9 13.79 -23.83 2.99
C GLU A 9 14.03 -22.79 1.89
N VAL A 10 13.00 -22.44 1.11
CA VAL A 10 13.08 -21.35 0.11
C VAL A 10 13.34 -20.00 0.79
N MET A 11 12.60 -19.67 1.85
CA MET A 11 12.81 -18.43 2.61
C MET A 11 14.25 -18.33 3.15
N GLN A 12 14.77 -19.39 3.75
CA GLN A 12 16.16 -19.46 4.23
C GLN A 12 17.19 -19.37 3.10
N THR A 13 16.86 -19.89 1.92
CA THR A 13 17.75 -19.81 0.75
C THR A 13 17.85 -18.38 0.24
N LEU A 14 16.72 -17.68 0.11
CA LEU A 14 16.67 -16.29 -0.31
C LEU A 14 17.30 -15.35 0.72
N GLU A 15 17.18 -15.68 2.00
CA GLU A 15 17.77 -14.93 3.12
C GLU A 15 19.29 -14.74 2.96
N LYS A 16 19.98 -15.70 2.34
CA LYS A 16 21.44 -15.60 2.06
C LYS A 16 21.80 -14.42 1.15
N SER A 17 20.85 -13.90 0.38
CA SER A 17 21.03 -12.74 -0.50
C SER A 17 20.54 -11.43 0.12
N MET A 18 20.17 -11.42 1.41
CA MET A 18 19.55 -10.27 2.07
C MET A 18 20.40 -9.00 2.00
N ASP A 19 21.72 -9.06 2.17
CA ASP A 19 22.58 -7.87 2.05
C ASP A 19 22.50 -7.23 0.66
N GLY A 20 22.38 -8.07 -0.39
CA GLY A 20 22.17 -7.61 -1.76
C GLY A 20 20.78 -7.01 -1.97
N PHE A 21 19.75 -7.55 -1.31
CA PHE A 21 18.41 -6.97 -1.37
C PHE A 21 18.33 -5.62 -0.68
N LEU A 22 18.88 -5.50 0.54
CA LEU A 22 18.88 -4.25 1.29
C LEU A 22 19.62 -3.15 0.54
N SER A 23 20.84 -3.43 0.05
CA SER A 23 21.64 -2.45 -0.70
C SER A 23 21.02 -2.03 -2.03
N LYS A 24 20.22 -2.89 -2.66
CA LYS A 24 19.57 -2.59 -3.94
C LYS A 24 18.28 -1.79 -3.79
N TYR A 25 17.49 -2.08 -2.76
CA TYR A 25 16.11 -1.59 -2.67
C TYR A 25 15.86 -0.56 -1.57
N LEU A 26 16.65 -0.56 -0.50
CA LEU A 26 16.54 0.44 0.56
C LEU A 26 17.56 1.56 0.36
N LYS A 27 17.21 2.76 0.81
CA LYS A 27 18.13 3.90 0.81
C LYS A 27 18.83 4.03 2.16
N PRO A 28 20.11 4.43 2.18
CA PRO A 28 20.78 4.77 3.44
C PRO A 28 20.03 5.88 4.17
N ILE A 29 19.91 5.76 5.50
CA ILE A 29 19.19 6.74 6.35
C ILE A 29 19.73 8.16 6.18
N GLU A 30 21.04 8.31 6.02
CA GLU A 30 21.70 9.61 5.84
C GLU A 30 21.46 10.25 4.45
N GLU A 31 20.91 9.50 3.50
CA GLU A 31 20.68 9.95 2.11
C GLU A 31 19.19 9.98 1.75
N ILE A 32 18.34 9.37 2.56
CA ILE A 32 16.90 9.29 2.33
C ILE A 32 16.22 10.57 2.82
N TRP A 33 15.24 11.03 2.05
CA TRP A 33 14.46 12.21 2.40
C TRP A 33 13.78 12.06 3.76
N GLN A 34 13.70 13.17 4.51
CA GLN A 34 12.95 13.25 5.75
C GLN A 34 11.71 14.16 5.61
N PRO A 35 10.62 13.91 6.36
CA PRO A 35 9.41 14.75 6.30
C PRO A 35 9.69 16.26 6.43
N GLN A 36 10.66 16.64 7.26
CA GLN A 36 11.03 18.05 7.47
C GLN A 36 11.56 18.75 6.21
N GLU A 37 12.12 18.03 5.23
CA GLU A 37 12.56 18.61 3.95
C GLU A 37 11.40 19.07 3.06
N LEU A 38 10.18 18.67 3.41
CA LEU A 38 8.97 18.91 2.65
C LEU A 38 7.93 19.73 3.45
N LEU A 39 8.18 19.97 4.74
CA LEU A 39 7.31 20.72 5.64
C LEU A 39 7.94 22.07 6.00
N PRO A 40 7.13 23.05 6.47
CA PRO A 40 7.64 24.32 6.96
C PRO A 40 8.70 24.13 8.05
N ASP A 41 9.81 24.89 7.98
CA ASP A 41 10.86 24.82 9.00
C ASP A 41 10.45 25.62 10.24
N SER A 42 10.23 24.93 11.36
CA SER A 42 9.81 25.56 12.62
C SER A 42 10.82 26.56 13.20
N ASN A 43 12.08 26.54 12.76
CA ASN A 43 13.11 27.49 13.17
C ASN A 43 13.27 28.66 12.18
N SER A 44 12.58 28.62 11.04
CA SER A 44 12.64 29.64 10.02
C SER A 44 11.78 30.86 10.40
N PRO A 45 12.25 32.10 10.17
CA PRO A 45 11.39 33.28 10.29
C PRO A 45 10.23 33.28 9.28
N GLN A 46 10.28 32.41 8.25
CA GLN A 46 9.19 32.22 7.28
C GLN A 46 8.15 31.18 7.73
N PHE A 47 8.35 30.48 8.85
CA PHE A 47 7.50 29.37 9.29
C PHE A 47 6.00 29.68 9.23
N ILE A 48 5.59 30.83 9.77
CA ILE A 48 4.17 31.23 9.80
C ILE A 48 3.63 31.52 8.40
N ASN A 49 4.44 32.11 7.52
CA ASN A 49 4.04 32.41 6.15
C ASN A 49 3.90 31.12 5.31
N GLU A 50 4.81 30.16 5.49
CA GLU A 50 4.75 28.86 4.82
C GLU A 50 3.51 28.05 5.26
N ILE A 51 3.11 28.13 6.54
CA ILE A 51 1.85 27.54 7.01
C ILE A 51 0.65 28.23 6.35
N GLN A 52 0.65 29.56 6.24
CA GLN A 52 -0.43 30.29 5.59
C GLN A 52 -0.59 29.89 4.12
N GLU A 53 0.53 29.74 3.40
CA GLU A 53 0.51 29.24 2.02
C GLU A 53 -0.09 27.84 1.92
N ILE A 54 0.27 26.91 2.82
CA ILE A 54 -0.33 25.56 2.88
C ILE A 54 -1.84 25.66 3.08
N GLN A 55 -2.31 26.49 4.01
CA GLN A 55 -3.73 26.65 4.29
C GLN A 55 -4.50 27.25 3.12
N GLU A 56 -3.93 28.26 2.44
CA GLU A 56 -4.52 28.88 1.26
C GLU A 56 -4.65 27.87 0.11
N LEU A 57 -3.60 27.10 -0.18
CA LEU A 57 -3.64 26.08 -1.22
C LEU A 57 -4.55 24.90 -0.87
N ALA A 58 -4.63 24.54 0.42
CA ALA A 58 -5.52 23.47 0.89
C ALA A 58 -7.00 23.86 0.80
N ARG A 59 -7.35 25.16 0.89
CA ARG A 59 -8.73 25.64 0.71
C ARG A 59 -9.30 25.34 -0.67
N GLU A 60 -8.45 25.21 -1.69
CA GLU A 60 -8.86 24.92 -3.06
C GLU A 60 -8.88 23.42 -3.38
N LEU A 61 -8.53 22.55 -2.43
CA LEU A 61 -8.60 21.10 -2.63
C LEU A 61 -10.05 20.63 -2.63
N ASP A 62 -10.39 19.86 -3.67
CA ASP A 62 -11.64 19.14 -3.79
C ASP A 62 -11.87 18.20 -2.60
N ASN A 63 -13.11 18.09 -2.14
CA ASN A 63 -13.44 17.31 -0.95
C ASN A 63 -13.24 15.81 -1.15
N ASP A 64 -13.54 15.25 -2.32
CA ASP A 64 -13.26 13.83 -2.55
C ASP A 64 -11.75 13.58 -2.59
N LEU A 65 -10.97 14.48 -3.20
CA LEU A 65 -9.50 14.38 -3.18
C LEU A 65 -8.93 14.48 -1.75
N LEU A 66 -9.47 15.40 -0.93
CA LEU A 66 -9.09 15.52 0.47
C LEU A 66 -9.47 14.29 1.28
N THR A 67 -10.66 13.72 1.06
CA THR A 67 -11.07 12.43 1.66
C THR A 67 -10.10 11.31 1.29
N VAL A 68 -9.66 11.25 0.04
CA VAL A 68 -8.69 10.24 -0.41
C VAL A 68 -7.36 10.42 0.31
N LEU A 69 -6.84 11.66 0.36
CA LEU A 69 -5.61 11.97 1.08
C LEU A 69 -5.70 11.61 2.58
N ILE A 70 -6.83 11.86 3.22
CA ILE A 70 -7.08 11.48 4.61
C ILE A 70 -7.07 9.96 4.77
N GLY A 71 -7.78 9.22 3.92
CA GLY A 71 -7.83 7.76 4.00
C GLY A 71 -6.48 7.10 3.70
N ASP A 72 -5.72 7.64 2.74
CA ASP A 72 -4.33 7.24 2.48
C ASP A 72 -3.49 7.48 3.74
N THR A 73 -3.60 8.66 4.37
CA THR A 73 -2.86 8.98 5.61
C THR A 73 -3.20 8.05 6.78
N ILE A 74 -4.48 7.74 7.00
CA ILE A 74 -4.92 6.78 8.04
C ILE A 74 -4.35 5.38 7.74
N THR A 75 -4.29 5.02 6.46
CA THR A 75 -3.68 3.75 6.02
C THR A 75 -2.19 3.73 6.33
N GLU A 76 -1.43 4.79 6.06
CA GLU A 76 -0.01 4.87 6.40
C GLU A 76 0.23 4.82 7.93
N GLU A 77 -0.59 5.53 8.71
CA GLU A 77 -0.47 5.57 10.17
C GLU A 77 -0.78 4.23 10.85
N ALA A 78 -1.48 3.33 10.16
CA ALA A 78 -1.72 1.96 10.64
C ALA A 78 -0.50 1.03 10.49
N LEU A 79 0.69 1.57 10.17
CA LEU A 79 1.98 0.88 10.07
C LEU A 79 2.27 -0.15 11.18
N PRO A 80 1.93 0.07 12.48
CA PRO A 80 2.15 -0.96 13.50
C PRO A 80 1.46 -2.30 13.18
N THR A 81 0.30 -2.25 12.51
CA THR A 81 -0.42 -3.44 12.04
C THR A 81 0.38 -4.18 10.98
N TYR A 82 0.99 -3.44 10.05
CA TYR A 82 1.71 -4.03 8.92
C TYR A 82 3.06 -4.61 9.34
N GLU A 83 3.82 -3.91 10.19
CA GLU A 83 5.04 -4.46 10.78
C GLU A 83 4.73 -5.74 11.57
N ALA A 84 3.71 -5.71 12.44
CA ALA A 84 3.33 -6.87 13.24
C ALA A 84 2.95 -8.06 12.35
N TRP A 85 2.20 -7.82 11.28
CA TRP A 85 1.85 -8.85 10.30
C TRP A 85 3.07 -9.42 9.57
N LEU A 86 3.96 -8.56 9.05
CA LEU A 86 5.16 -9.01 8.33
C LEU A 86 6.14 -9.76 9.26
N MET A 87 6.24 -9.35 10.52
CA MET A 87 7.05 -10.04 11.52
C MET A 87 6.49 -11.40 11.94
N ASP A 88 5.18 -11.62 11.78
CA ASP A 88 4.50 -12.89 12.09
C ASP A 88 4.57 -13.91 10.94
N ILE A 89 5.13 -13.54 9.78
CA ILE A 89 5.33 -14.46 8.65
C ILE A 89 6.28 -15.59 9.05
N GLU A 90 5.90 -16.83 8.72
CA GLU A 90 6.76 -17.99 8.95
C GLU A 90 8.06 -17.88 8.15
N GLY A 91 9.20 -17.98 8.84
CA GLY A 91 10.54 -17.78 8.28
C GLY A 91 11.17 -16.41 8.61
N VAL A 92 10.42 -15.50 9.24
CA VAL A 92 10.98 -14.24 9.77
C VAL A 92 11.46 -14.45 11.21
N ASP A 93 12.76 -14.29 11.45
CA ASP A 93 13.34 -14.38 12.79
C ASP A 93 13.55 -12.99 13.41
N GLN A 94 12.54 -12.53 14.16
CA GLN A 94 12.60 -11.24 14.85
C GLN A 94 13.65 -11.19 15.98
N GLN A 95 13.91 -12.32 16.64
CA GLN A 95 14.74 -12.39 17.85
C GLN A 95 16.22 -12.23 17.53
N ASN A 96 16.69 -12.95 16.51
CA ASN A 96 18.10 -12.89 16.11
C ASN A 96 18.42 -11.68 15.23
N ARG A 97 17.40 -10.93 14.77
CA ARG A 97 17.52 -9.72 13.93
C ARG A 97 18.34 -9.95 12.66
N GLN A 98 18.21 -11.14 12.08
CA GLN A 98 18.90 -11.55 10.86
C GLN A 98 17.90 -11.73 9.72
N GLY A 99 18.44 -11.74 8.50
CA GLY A 99 17.65 -12.06 7.31
C GLY A 99 16.44 -11.17 7.07
N TRP A 100 15.28 -11.81 6.91
CA TRP A 100 14.02 -11.16 6.60
C TRP A 100 13.59 -10.11 7.63
N SER A 101 13.94 -10.28 8.90
CA SER A 101 13.64 -9.26 9.92
C SER A 101 14.40 -7.94 9.68
N ARG A 102 15.55 -7.98 8.99
CA ARG A 102 16.27 -6.76 8.57
C ARG A 102 15.55 -6.05 7.44
N TRP A 103 14.99 -6.79 6.49
CA TRP A 103 14.12 -6.21 5.45
C TRP A 103 12.92 -5.52 6.08
N VAL A 104 12.17 -6.23 6.93
CA VAL A 104 10.96 -5.68 7.55
C VAL A 104 11.28 -4.41 8.33
N ARG A 105 12.34 -4.39 9.15
CA ARG A 105 12.75 -3.18 9.89
C ARG A 105 13.15 -2.03 8.97
N GLY A 106 13.90 -2.33 7.91
CA GLY A 106 14.33 -1.33 6.94
C GLY A 106 13.15 -0.72 6.20
N TRP A 107 12.25 -1.57 5.67
CA TRP A 107 10.99 -1.16 5.06
C TRP A 107 10.14 -0.32 6.03
N THR A 108 9.84 -0.83 7.24
CA THR A 108 9.05 -0.10 8.25
C THR A 108 9.67 1.26 8.59
N SER A 109 10.99 1.37 8.66
CA SER A 109 11.64 2.66 8.91
C SER A 109 11.47 3.66 7.76
N GLU A 110 11.39 3.17 6.52
CA GLU A 110 11.08 4.01 5.36
C GLU A 110 9.59 4.42 5.37
N GLU A 111 8.67 3.48 5.61
CA GLU A 111 7.21 3.69 5.65
C GLU A 111 6.76 4.69 6.70
N ASN A 112 7.39 4.67 7.89
CA ASN A 112 6.99 5.57 8.98
C ASN A 112 7.00 7.05 8.58
N ARG A 113 7.86 7.43 7.63
CA ARG A 113 7.97 8.81 7.14
C ARG A 113 6.75 9.24 6.32
N HIS A 114 6.02 8.31 5.71
CA HIS A 114 4.86 8.61 4.88
C HIS A 114 3.71 9.12 5.75
N GLY A 115 3.33 8.36 6.78
CA GLY A 115 2.34 8.77 7.77
C GLY A 115 2.73 10.08 8.45
N ASP A 116 3.97 10.20 8.92
CA ASP A 116 4.46 11.40 9.60
C ASP A 116 4.37 12.67 8.73
N LEU A 117 4.73 12.57 7.44
CA LEU A 117 4.64 13.68 6.48
C LEU A 117 3.19 14.08 6.21
N LEU A 118 2.35 13.10 5.88
CA LEU A 118 0.97 13.36 5.49
C LEU A 118 0.13 13.85 6.68
N ASN A 119 0.32 13.28 7.87
CA ASN A 119 -0.33 13.71 9.10
C ASN A 119 -0.05 15.19 9.39
N LYS A 120 1.23 15.59 9.38
CA LYS A 120 1.62 16.99 9.62
C LYS A 120 1.07 17.93 8.55
N TYR A 121 1.05 17.50 7.28
CA TYR A 121 0.42 18.28 6.22
C TYR A 121 -1.08 18.49 6.49
N LEU A 122 -1.83 17.42 6.78
CA LEU A 122 -3.26 17.50 7.08
C LEU A 122 -3.53 18.36 8.32
N TYR A 123 -2.72 18.23 9.37
CA TYR A 123 -2.80 19.06 10.57
C TYR A 123 -2.60 20.54 10.25
N LEU A 124 -1.58 20.89 9.46
CA LEU A 124 -1.28 22.27 9.08
C LEU A 124 -2.29 22.86 8.09
N SER A 125 -2.94 22.01 7.28
CA SER A 125 -3.90 22.41 6.25
C SER A 125 -5.10 23.20 6.78
N GLY A 126 -5.51 22.96 8.03
CA GLY A 126 -6.68 23.58 8.65
C GLY A 126 -8.03 23.18 8.03
N ARG A 127 -8.06 22.19 7.14
CA ARG A 127 -9.27 21.69 6.44
C ARG A 127 -9.87 20.42 7.05
N VAL A 128 -9.17 19.82 8.01
CA VAL A 128 -9.42 18.46 8.50
C VAL A 128 -9.73 18.48 9.99
N ASN A 129 -10.77 17.75 10.38
CA ASN A 129 -11.09 17.43 11.75
C ASN A 129 -10.11 16.35 12.24
N MET A 130 -8.92 16.77 12.64
CA MET A 130 -7.84 15.87 13.05
C MET A 130 -8.24 14.93 14.18
N ARG A 131 -9.11 15.39 15.10
CA ARG A 131 -9.62 14.53 16.18
C ARG A 131 -10.36 13.30 15.64
N GLU A 132 -11.12 13.45 14.56
CA GLU A 132 -11.85 12.34 13.96
C GLU A 132 -10.92 11.42 13.16
N VAL A 133 -9.92 11.99 12.48
CA VAL A 133 -8.87 11.23 11.80
C VAL A 133 -8.11 10.37 12.82
N GLU A 134 -7.68 10.95 13.94
CA GLU A 134 -7.00 10.26 15.04
C GLU A 134 -7.85 9.13 15.64
N ILE A 135 -9.16 9.34 15.84
CA ILE A 135 -10.08 8.28 16.28
C ILE A 135 -10.16 7.16 15.25
N SER A 136 -10.24 7.50 13.96
CA SER A 136 -10.33 6.53 12.86
C SER A 136 -9.05 5.69 12.76
N THR A 137 -7.88 6.34 12.89
CA THR A 137 -6.58 5.67 12.98
C THR A 137 -6.50 4.75 14.19
N GLN A 138 -6.92 5.21 15.36
CA GLN A 138 -6.94 4.39 16.58
C GLN A 138 -7.85 3.17 16.43
N HIS A 139 -9.03 3.34 15.83
CA HIS A 139 -9.92 2.23 15.50
C HIS A 139 -9.23 1.25 14.54
N LEU A 140 -8.66 1.73 13.43
CA LEU A 140 -8.03 0.86 12.44
C LEU A 140 -6.88 0.03 13.03
N ILE A 141 -6.00 0.64 13.83
CA ILE A 141 -4.90 -0.06 14.51
C ILE A 141 -5.44 -1.11 15.50
N ASN A 142 -6.47 -0.76 16.28
CA ASN A 142 -7.05 -1.68 17.27
C ASN A 142 -7.80 -2.84 16.61
N ASP A 143 -8.51 -2.57 15.51
CA ASP A 143 -9.31 -3.56 14.79
C ASP A 143 -8.42 -4.46 13.92
N GLY A 144 -7.21 -4.00 13.58
CA GLY A 144 -6.21 -4.75 12.84
C GLY A 144 -6.59 -4.95 11.38
N VAL A 145 -6.20 -6.10 10.82
CA VAL A 145 -6.43 -6.41 9.40
C VAL A 145 -6.69 -7.90 9.20
N ASP A 146 -7.65 -8.25 8.36
CA ASP A 146 -7.79 -9.60 7.79
C ASP A 146 -7.62 -9.58 6.26
N ILE A 147 -6.39 -9.82 5.81
CA ILE A 147 -6.01 -9.86 4.38
C ILE A 147 -5.85 -11.29 3.84
N HIS A 148 -6.26 -12.29 4.63
CA HIS A 148 -6.30 -13.70 4.26
C HIS A 148 -4.98 -14.32 3.76
N THR A 149 -3.83 -13.74 4.14
CA THR A 149 -2.50 -14.30 3.86
C THR A 149 -2.12 -15.41 4.85
N ALA A 150 -2.74 -15.43 6.04
CA ALA A 150 -2.23 -16.16 7.20
C ALA A 150 -0.75 -15.80 7.44
N LYS A 151 0.07 -16.75 7.91
CA LYS A 151 1.52 -16.58 8.12
C LYS A 151 2.37 -17.01 6.90
N ASP A 152 1.75 -17.09 5.73
CA ASP A 152 2.33 -17.69 4.53
C ASP A 152 3.16 -16.67 3.74
N PRO A 153 4.49 -16.84 3.62
CA PRO A 153 5.34 -15.85 2.95
C PRO A 153 4.99 -15.68 1.46
N TYR A 154 4.51 -16.72 0.77
CA TYR A 154 4.25 -16.64 -0.67
C TYR A 154 3.02 -15.79 -0.93
N ARG A 155 1.96 -16.02 -0.13
CA ARG A 155 0.76 -15.18 -0.15
C ARG A 155 1.07 -13.75 0.25
N SER A 156 1.85 -13.56 1.30
CA SER A 156 2.23 -12.24 1.78
C SER A 156 3.01 -11.45 0.74
N PHE A 157 3.96 -12.06 0.02
CA PHE A 157 4.72 -11.36 -1.02
C PHE A 157 3.92 -11.07 -2.29
N VAL A 158 2.93 -11.91 -2.64
CA VAL A 158 1.95 -11.54 -3.68
C VAL A 158 1.14 -10.33 -3.23
N TYR A 159 0.66 -10.36 -1.99
CA TYR A 159 -0.14 -9.28 -1.42
C TYR A 159 0.64 -7.95 -1.39
N THR A 160 1.85 -7.93 -0.85
CA THR A 160 2.68 -6.71 -0.80
C THR A 160 3.05 -6.23 -2.20
N SER A 161 3.42 -7.13 -3.13
CA SER A 161 3.72 -6.73 -4.51
C SER A 161 2.54 -6.00 -5.17
N PHE A 162 1.30 -6.42 -4.86
CA PHE A 162 0.10 -5.78 -5.37
C PHE A 162 -0.19 -4.45 -4.66
N GLN A 163 -0.13 -4.44 -3.33
CA GLN A 163 -0.43 -3.25 -2.53
C GLN A 163 0.54 -2.10 -2.81
N GLU A 164 1.83 -2.38 -2.88
CA GLU A 164 2.88 -1.40 -3.17
C GLU A 164 2.73 -0.76 -4.56
N LEU A 165 2.20 -1.51 -5.53
CA LEU A 165 1.82 -0.94 -6.84
C LEU A 165 0.55 -0.08 -6.74
N ALA A 166 -0.39 -0.46 -5.89
CA ALA A 166 -1.63 0.28 -5.67
C ALA A 166 -1.36 1.62 -4.96
N THR A 167 -0.58 1.62 -3.89
CA THR A 167 -0.13 2.81 -3.16
C THR A 167 0.74 3.70 -4.03
N ASN A 168 1.69 3.13 -4.81
CA ASN A 168 2.46 3.89 -5.80
C ASN A 168 1.54 4.68 -6.74
N LEU A 169 0.54 4.00 -7.30
CA LEU A 169 -0.38 4.61 -8.23
C LEU A 169 -1.26 5.68 -7.57
N SER A 170 -1.79 5.39 -6.37
CA SER A 170 -2.61 6.31 -5.59
C SER A 170 -1.85 7.61 -5.34
N HIS A 171 -0.68 7.52 -4.71
CA HIS A 171 0.16 8.67 -4.38
C HIS A 171 0.58 9.47 -5.62
N ARG A 172 0.93 8.79 -6.73
CA ARG A 172 1.24 9.49 -8.00
C ARG A 172 0.05 10.27 -8.54
N ARG A 173 -1.16 9.76 -8.43
CA ARG A 173 -2.36 10.43 -8.94
C ARG A 173 -2.80 11.56 -8.04
N VAL A 174 -2.74 11.38 -6.72
CA VAL A 174 -2.91 12.49 -5.76
C VAL A 174 -1.89 13.59 -6.09
N ALA A 175 -0.62 13.24 -6.33
CA ALA A 175 0.39 14.22 -6.72
C ALA A 175 0.04 14.99 -8.01
N LEU A 176 -0.44 14.29 -9.03
CA LEU A 176 -0.86 14.90 -10.30
C LEU A 176 -2.07 15.82 -10.12
N LEU A 177 -3.05 15.42 -9.31
CA LEU A 177 -4.24 16.21 -9.03
C LEU A 177 -3.91 17.45 -8.20
N ALA A 178 -3.10 17.30 -7.14
CA ALA A 178 -2.58 18.42 -6.36
C ALA A 178 -1.81 19.43 -7.21
N LYS A 179 -1.00 18.94 -8.17
CA LYS A 179 -0.30 19.82 -9.12
C LYS A 179 -1.26 20.59 -10.03
N LYS A 180 -2.38 19.98 -10.45
CA LYS A 180 -3.42 20.66 -11.26
C LYS A 180 -4.13 21.76 -10.49
N SER A 181 -4.27 21.63 -9.17
CA SER A 181 -4.80 22.68 -8.29
C SER A 181 -3.72 23.65 -7.78
N ALA A 182 -2.56 23.74 -8.46
CA ALA A 182 -1.41 24.55 -8.10
C ALA A 182 -0.77 24.25 -6.73
N ASN A 183 -1.17 23.16 -6.04
CA ASN A 183 -0.58 22.73 -4.79
C ASN A 183 0.69 21.91 -5.04
N THR A 184 1.76 22.61 -5.45
CA THR A 184 3.05 22.01 -5.80
C THR A 184 3.75 21.36 -4.61
N HIS A 185 3.52 21.87 -3.40
CA HIS A 185 4.03 21.29 -2.14
C HIS A 185 3.46 19.89 -1.91
N LEU A 186 2.12 19.75 -1.87
CA LEU A 186 1.47 18.44 -1.74
C LEU A 186 1.86 17.50 -2.90
N ALA A 187 1.92 18.03 -4.13
CA ALA A 187 2.35 17.24 -5.28
C ALA A 187 3.75 16.66 -5.10
N LYS A 188 4.68 17.43 -4.53
CA LYS A 188 6.03 16.98 -4.22
C LYS A 188 6.00 15.90 -3.14
N MET A 189 5.29 16.12 -2.04
CA MET A 189 5.14 15.15 -0.94
C MET A 189 4.69 13.77 -1.44
N CYS A 190 3.56 13.71 -2.13
CA CYS A 190 3.03 12.45 -2.66
C CYS A 190 3.94 11.84 -3.74
N SER A 191 4.72 12.63 -4.48
CA SER A 191 5.69 12.09 -5.44
C SER A 191 6.88 11.41 -4.77
N PHE A 192 7.33 11.91 -3.61
CA PHE A 192 8.41 11.29 -2.83
C PHE A 192 7.95 9.97 -2.21
N ILE A 193 6.76 9.94 -1.61
CA ILE A 193 6.14 8.72 -1.09
C ILE A 193 6.03 7.69 -2.21
N ALA A 194 5.40 8.05 -3.33
CA ALA A 194 5.29 7.16 -4.49
C ALA A 194 6.64 6.59 -4.97
N ALA A 195 7.73 7.37 -4.90
CA ALA A 195 9.03 6.88 -5.31
C ALA A 195 9.57 5.78 -4.37
N ASP A 196 9.21 5.82 -3.09
CA ASP A 196 9.50 4.77 -2.12
C ASP A 196 8.66 3.52 -2.43
N GLU A 197 7.34 3.66 -2.57
CA GLU A 197 6.42 2.56 -2.97
C GLU A 197 6.93 1.82 -4.22
N ASN A 198 7.45 2.55 -5.21
CA ASN A 198 7.98 1.92 -6.43
C ASN A 198 9.22 1.06 -6.16
N ARG A 199 10.09 1.47 -5.23
CA ARG A 199 11.26 0.68 -4.83
C ARG A 199 10.83 -0.56 -4.06
N HIS A 200 9.88 -0.43 -3.14
CA HIS A 200 9.36 -1.54 -2.36
C HIS A 200 8.59 -2.53 -3.23
N ALA A 201 7.71 -2.06 -4.12
CA ALA A 201 7.07 -2.88 -5.16
C ALA A 201 8.12 -3.65 -5.99
N SER A 202 9.21 -2.98 -6.39
CA SER A 202 10.30 -3.63 -7.12
C SER A 202 11.03 -4.70 -6.31
N ALA A 203 11.13 -4.54 -5.00
CA ALA A 203 11.71 -5.53 -4.10
C ALA A 203 10.81 -6.75 -3.94
N TYR A 204 9.53 -6.55 -3.59
CA TYR A 204 8.58 -7.65 -3.38
C TYR A 204 8.32 -8.44 -4.66
N LYS A 205 8.17 -7.77 -5.82
CA LYS A 205 8.08 -8.45 -7.11
C LYS A 205 9.30 -9.30 -7.39
N HIS A 206 10.49 -8.80 -7.06
CA HIS A 206 11.72 -9.56 -7.22
C HIS A 206 11.79 -10.76 -6.28
N PHE A 207 11.35 -10.64 -5.03
CA PHE A 207 11.26 -11.78 -4.11
C PHE A 207 10.35 -12.88 -4.69
N VAL A 208 9.18 -12.51 -5.22
CA VAL A 208 8.29 -13.46 -5.89
C VAL A 208 8.95 -14.10 -7.11
N SER A 209 9.66 -13.34 -7.96
CA SER A 209 10.42 -13.90 -9.09
C SER A 209 11.46 -14.92 -8.62
N ARG A 210 12.20 -14.63 -7.55
CA ARG A 210 13.18 -15.55 -6.96
C ARG A 210 12.52 -16.81 -6.40
N ILE A 211 11.31 -16.72 -5.86
CA ILE A 211 10.55 -17.89 -5.41
C ILE A 211 10.09 -18.72 -6.60
N PHE A 212 9.59 -18.12 -7.68
CA PHE A 212 9.21 -18.85 -8.89
C PHE A 212 10.38 -19.64 -9.50
N GLU A 213 11.62 -19.17 -9.37
CA GLU A 213 12.80 -19.94 -9.79
C GLU A 213 13.07 -21.19 -8.94
N LEU A 214 12.64 -21.20 -7.67
CA LEU A 214 12.95 -22.25 -6.70
C LEU A 214 11.78 -23.21 -6.45
N ASP A 215 10.55 -22.70 -6.45
CA ASP A 215 9.32 -23.44 -6.16
C ASP A 215 8.15 -22.92 -7.03
N PRO A 216 8.21 -23.12 -8.36
CA PRO A 216 7.27 -22.53 -9.30
C PRO A 216 5.83 -23.00 -9.08
N SER A 217 5.65 -24.27 -8.70
CA SER A 217 4.32 -24.84 -8.51
C SER A 217 3.61 -24.26 -7.28
N GLU A 218 4.26 -24.23 -6.12
CA GLU A 218 3.62 -23.71 -4.90
C GLU A 218 3.43 -22.20 -4.95
N MET A 219 4.36 -21.48 -5.58
CA MET A 219 4.21 -20.04 -5.81
C MET A 219 3.01 -19.72 -6.71
N MET A 220 2.79 -20.50 -7.77
CA MET A 220 1.63 -20.37 -8.65
C MET A 220 0.32 -20.60 -7.90
N LEU A 221 0.28 -21.63 -7.04
CA LEU A 221 -0.89 -21.92 -6.20
C LEU A 221 -1.17 -20.80 -5.18
N ALA A 222 -0.12 -20.23 -4.59
CA ALA A 222 -0.27 -19.09 -3.68
C ALA A 222 -0.80 -17.84 -4.41
N PHE A 223 -0.32 -17.57 -5.63
CA PHE A 223 -0.82 -16.47 -6.45
C PHE A 223 -2.30 -16.67 -6.81
N GLU A 224 -2.68 -17.88 -7.23
CA GLU A 224 -4.07 -18.22 -7.57
C GLU A 224 -5.00 -18.04 -6.36
N ASP A 225 -4.58 -18.52 -5.20
CA ASP A 225 -5.36 -18.42 -3.96
C ASP A 225 -5.59 -16.96 -3.55
N MET A 226 -4.55 -16.12 -3.61
CA MET A 226 -4.70 -14.67 -3.34
C MET A 226 -5.64 -14.01 -4.35
N MET A 227 -5.55 -14.37 -5.63
CA MET A 227 -6.44 -13.84 -6.65
C MET A 227 -7.91 -14.31 -6.50
N LYS A 228 -8.14 -15.54 -6.00
CA LYS A 228 -9.48 -16.04 -5.66
C LYS A 228 -10.09 -15.30 -4.47
N LYS A 229 -9.28 -15.02 -3.45
CA LYS A 229 -9.68 -14.27 -2.24
C LYS A 229 -9.86 -12.78 -2.50
N LYS A 230 -9.32 -12.28 -3.62
CA LYS A 230 -9.13 -10.87 -3.96
C LYS A 230 -8.10 -10.22 -3.03
N ILE A 231 -7.36 -9.26 -3.57
CA ILE A 231 -6.47 -8.44 -2.76
C ILE A 231 -7.33 -7.41 -2.01
N ILE A 232 -7.50 -7.65 -0.71
CA ILE A 232 -8.26 -6.79 0.20
C ILE A 232 -7.41 -5.57 0.53
N MET A 233 -8.01 -4.37 0.57
CA MET A 233 -7.27 -3.18 1.00
C MET A 233 -6.97 -3.23 2.50
N PRO A 234 -5.78 -2.81 2.96
CA PRO A 234 -5.42 -2.87 4.37
C PRO A 234 -6.40 -2.09 5.26
N ALA A 235 -6.91 -0.95 4.77
CA ALA A 235 -7.91 -0.13 5.46
C ALA A 235 -9.38 -0.62 5.31
N HIS A 236 -9.65 -1.89 4.95
CA HIS A 236 -11.03 -2.37 4.78
C HIS A 236 -11.89 -2.34 6.06
N PHE A 237 -11.27 -2.20 7.24
CA PHE A 237 -11.95 -2.01 8.52
C PHE A 237 -12.16 -0.55 8.92
N LEU A 238 -11.83 0.40 8.05
CA LEU A 238 -11.96 1.83 8.28
C LEU A 238 -13.36 2.23 8.76
N ARG A 239 -13.39 3.06 9.80
CA ARG A 239 -14.59 3.59 10.42
C ARG A 239 -14.34 4.92 11.11
N GLU A 240 -15.40 5.72 11.17
CA GLU A 240 -15.51 6.94 11.98
C GLU A 240 -16.00 6.61 13.40
N SER A 241 -15.92 7.61 14.29
CA SER A 241 -16.46 7.58 15.65
C SER A 241 -17.91 7.10 15.66
N GLY A 242 -18.19 6.07 16.46
CA GLY A 242 -19.52 5.48 16.58
C GLY A 242 -19.97 4.63 15.38
N GLY A 243 -19.15 4.50 14.34
CA GLY A 243 -19.38 3.62 13.20
C GLY A 243 -19.03 2.15 13.48
N LYS A 244 -19.60 1.25 12.68
CA LYS A 244 -19.25 -0.19 12.72
C LYS A 244 -17.96 -0.43 11.93
N ILE A 245 -17.24 -1.50 12.31
CA ILE A 245 -16.02 -1.93 11.63
C ILE A 245 -16.27 -2.08 10.12
N GLY A 246 -15.47 -1.39 9.31
CA GLY A 246 -15.52 -1.43 7.84
C GLY A 246 -16.67 -0.66 7.19
N GLU A 247 -17.57 -0.04 7.95
CA GLU A 247 -18.73 0.68 7.41
C GLU A 247 -18.33 1.85 6.49
N LEU A 248 -17.19 2.48 6.75
CA LEU A 248 -16.74 3.66 6.01
C LEU A 248 -15.97 3.32 4.74
N PHE A 249 -15.42 2.10 4.64
CA PHE A 249 -14.50 1.74 3.56
C PHE A 249 -15.14 1.85 2.16
N ALA A 250 -16.40 1.46 2.00
CA ALA A 250 -17.10 1.57 0.73
C ALA A 250 -17.22 3.04 0.28
N HIS A 251 -17.54 3.94 1.20
CA HIS A 251 -17.64 5.37 0.91
C HIS A 251 -16.29 5.99 0.55
N PHE A 252 -15.22 5.60 1.25
CA PHE A 252 -13.85 5.98 0.91
C PHE A 252 -13.45 5.47 -0.48
N SER A 253 -13.73 4.20 -0.79
CA SER A 253 -13.45 3.60 -2.10
C SER A 253 -14.22 4.29 -3.22
N ASP A 254 -15.46 4.73 -2.99
CA ASP A 254 -16.23 5.50 -3.97
C ASP A 254 -15.60 6.88 -4.22
N ALA A 255 -15.06 7.56 -3.20
CA ALA A 255 -14.34 8.83 -3.37
C ALA A 255 -13.05 8.66 -4.19
N ALA A 256 -12.27 7.61 -3.91
CA ALA A 256 -11.07 7.25 -4.70
C ALA A 256 -11.41 6.95 -6.17
N GLN A 257 -12.56 6.30 -6.41
CA GLN A 257 -13.05 6.02 -7.76
C GLN A 257 -13.52 7.28 -8.48
N ARG A 258 -14.31 8.16 -7.84
CA ARG A 258 -14.79 9.42 -8.44
C ARG A 258 -13.63 10.36 -8.83
N THR A 259 -12.61 10.44 -7.98
CA THR A 259 -11.41 11.26 -8.22
C THR A 259 -10.44 10.62 -9.21
N MET A 260 -10.69 9.38 -9.63
CA MET A 260 -9.81 8.56 -10.46
C MET A 260 -8.43 8.34 -9.83
N VAL A 261 -8.31 8.44 -8.50
CA VAL A 261 -7.07 8.16 -7.78
C VAL A 261 -6.79 6.65 -7.79
N TYR A 262 -7.76 5.83 -7.40
CA TYR A 262 -7.67 4.38 -7.51
C TYR A 262 -9.01 3.79 -7.89
N THR A 263 -9.02 2.98 -8.96
CA THR A 263 -10.23 2.46 -9.60
C THR A 263 -10.17 0.95 -9.76
N THR A 264 -11.33 0.36 -10.08
CA THR A 264 -11.41 -1.06 -10.45
C THR A 264 -10.55 -1.39 -11.67
N GLN A 265 -10.37 -0.46 -12.62
CA GLN A 265 -9.48 -0.68 -13.76
C GLN A 265 -8.03 -0.82 -13.32
N ASP A 266 -7.61 -0.04 -12.32
CA ASP A 266 -6.24 -0.07 -11.83
C ASP A 266 -5.90 -1.40 -11.15
N TYR A 267 -6.86 -1.97 -10.43
CA TYR A 267 -6.73 -3.33 -9.89
C TYR A 267 -6.44 -4.35 -11.02
N ILE A 268 -7.15 -4.24 -12.14
CA ILE A 268 -6.97 -5.13 -13.30
C ILE A 268 -5.61 -4.88 -13.97
N ASP A 269 -5.22 -3.63 -14.11
CA ASP A 269 -3.95 -3.24 -14.74
C ASP A 269 -2.74 -3.68 -13.89
N ILE A 270 -2.83 -3.56 -12.57
CA ILE A 270 -1.83 -4.09 -11.63
C ILE A 270 -1.73 -5.62 -11.79
N MET A 271 -2.85 -6.34 -11.83
CA MET A 271 -2.85 -7.79 -12.04
C MET A 271 -2.16 -8.18 -13.36
N ASN A 272 -2.51 -7.51 -14.46
CA ASN A 272 -1.87 -7.74 -15.76
C ASN A 272 -0.37 -7.45 -15.72
N SER A 273 0.04 -6.39 -15.01
CA SER A 273 1.45 -6.02 -14.86
C SER A 273 2.24 -7.09 -14.11
N LEU A 274 1.67 -7.68 -13.05
CA LEU A 274 2.30 -8.75 -12.27
C LEU A 274 2.36 -10.07 -13.05
N ILE A 275 1.28 -10.41 -13.78
CA ILE A 275 1.26 -11.57 -14.69
C ILE A 275 2.40 -11.49 -15.70
N LYS A 276 2.61 -10.29 -16.27
CA LYS A 276 3.69 -10.03 -17.21
C LYS A 276 5.07 -10.04 -16.55
N GLU A 277 5.23 -9.37 -15.40
CA GLU A 277 6.48 -9.30 -14.65
C GLU A 277 7.01 -10.69 -14.29
N TRP A 278 6.13 -11.56 -13.79
CA TRP A 278 6.48 -12.91 -13.36
C TRP A 278 6.45 -13.93 -14.50
N ASN A 279 6.22 -13.48 -15.74
CA ASN A 279 6.25 -14.32 -16.94
C ASN A 279 5.36 -15.57 -16.81
N ILE A 280 4.16 -15.37 -16.24
CA ILE A 280 3.26 -16.45 -15.83
C ILE A 280 2.84 -17.31 -17.02
N ASP A 281 2.63 -16.69 -18.20
CA ASP A 281 2.21 -17.36 -19.44
C ASP A 281 3.24 -18.35 -20.00
N HIS A 282 4.53 -18.09 -19.77
CA HIS A 282 5.61 -18.95 -20.24
C HIS A 282 6.17 -19.87 -19.14
N MET A 283 5.58 -19.87 -17.95
CA MET A 283 6.07 -20.68 -16.84
C MET A 283 5.88 -22.17 -17.11
N ARG A 284 6.97 -22.94 -16.90
CA ARG A 284 7.07 -24.38 -17.17
C ARG A 284 7.37 -25.15 -15.89
N GLU A 285 7.40 -26.49 -16.01
CA GLU A 285 7.72 -27.40 -14.90
C GLU A 285 6.75 -27.26 -13.72
N LEU A 286 5.49 -26.95 -14.05
CA LEU A 286 4.39 -26.89 -13.11
C LEU A 286 3.78 -28.29 -12.96
N ASN A 287 3.35 -28.62 -11.74
CA ASN A 287 2.49 -29.77 -11.52
C ASN A 287 1.06 -29.51 -12.03
N ASP A 288 0.25 -30.56 -12.13
CA ASP A 288 -1.12 -30.48 -12.69
C ASP A 288 -2.02 -29.42 -12.00
N SER A 289 -1.85 -29.21 -10.70
CA SER A 289 -2.61 -28.21 -9.96
C SER A 289 -2.14 -26.78 -10.30
N ALA A 290 -0.83 -26.59 -10.41
CA ALA A 290 -0.22 -25.31 -10.76
C ALA A 290 -0.47 -24.93 -12.24
N GLU A 291 -0.54 -25.90 -13.15
CA GLU A 291 -0.98 -25.68 -14.53
C GLU A 291 -2.41 -25.09 -14.58
N LYS A 292 -3.35 -25.67 -13.83
CA LYS A 292 -4.72 -25.14 -13.72
C LYS A 292 -4.77 -23.76 -13.07
N ALA A 293 -3.92 -23.53 -12.07
CA ALA A 293 -3.78 -22.25 -11.41
C ALA A 293 -3.27 -21.15 -12.36
N ARG A 294 -2.27 -21.47 -13.19
CA ARG A 294 -1.79 -20.58 -14.26
C ARG A 294 -2.93 -20.21 -15.19
N ASP A 295 -3.69 -21.19 -15.68
CA ASP A 295 -4.81 -20.96 -16.60
C ASP A 295 -5.90 -20.08 -15.96
N TYR A 296 -6.19 -20.28 -14.67
CA TYR A 296 -7.11 -19.42 -13.91
C TYR A 296 -6.61 -17.97 -13.84
N ILE A 297 -5.35 -17.77 -13.44
CA ILE A 297 -4.73 -16.44 -13.31
C ILE A 297 -4.73 -15.72 -14.66
N MET A 298 -4.32 -16.40 -15.73
CA MET A 298 -4.28 -15.83 -17.09
C MET A 298 -5.67 -15.41 -17.60
N GLY A 299 -6.73 -16.13 -17.22
CA GLY A 299 -8.11 -15.80 -17.58
C GLY A 299 -8.78 -14.74 -16.70
N LEU A 300 -8.23 -14.45 -15.53
CA LEU A 300 -8.89 -13.61 -14.53
C LEU A 300 -9.01 -12.13 -14.92
N PRO A 301 -7.99 -11.45 -15.48
CA PRO A 301 -8.11 -10.04 -15.90
C PRO A 301 -9.28 -9.81 -16.86
N ALA A 302 -9.43 -10.65 -17.88
CA ALA A 302 -10.53 -10.55 -18.85
C ALA A 302 -11.90 -10.84 -18.23
N ARG A 303 -11.95 -11.65 -17.17
CA ARG A 303 -13.17 -11.86 -16.37
C ARG A 303 -13.51 -10.60 -15.55
N LEU A 304 -12.53 -10.00 -14.89
CA LEU A 304 -12.72 -8.78 -14.09
C LEU A 304 -13.10 -7.58 -14.96
N GLN A 305 -12.52 -7.45 -16.16
CA GLN A 305 -12.87 -6.39 -17.11
C GLN A 305 -14.37 -6.36 -17.40
N ARG A 306 -14.97 -7.53 -17.70
CA ARG A 306 -16.42 -7.67 -17.96
C ARG A 306 -17.30 -7.33 -16.75
N ILE A 307 -16.76 -7.45 -15.54
CA ILE A 307 -17.46 -7.09 -14.30
C ILE A 307 -17.36 -5.57 -14.09
N SER A 308 -16.17 -5.00 -14.28
CA SER A 308 -15.88 -3.57 -14.15
C SER A 308 -16.79 -2.70 -15.04
N GLU A 309 -17.03 -3.12 -16.29
CA GLU A 309 -17.92 -2.44 -17.24
C GLU A 309 -19.37 -2.26 -16.77
N ARG A 310 -19.79 -3.01 -15.74
CA ARG A 310 -21.15 -2.99 -15.18
C ARG A 310 -21.24 -2.24 -13.86
N MET A 311 -20.10 -1.85 -13.30
CA MET A 311 -20.06 -1.13 -12.03
C MET A 311 -20.52 0.31 -12.23
N LYS A 312 -21.35 0.78 -11.29
CA LYS A 312 -21.76 2.18 -11.22
C LYS A 312 -21.18 2.77 -9.94
N ILE A 313 -20.41 3.82 -10.10
CA ILE A 313 -19.88 4.59 -8.98
C ILE A 313 -20.97 5.58 -8.57
N PRO A 314 -21.40 5.62 -7.30
CA PRO A 314 -22.35 6.62 -6.84
C PRO A 314 -21.82 8.04 -7.06
N GLU A 315 -22.64 8.90 -7.68
CA GLU A 315 -22.29 10.30 -7.96
C GLU A 315 -22.28 11.17 -6.70
N ASN A 316 -23.15 10.86 -5.74
CA ASN A 316 -23.29 11.67 -4.53
C ASN A 316 -22.19 11.33 -3.52
N PRO A 317 -21.42 12.32 -3.05
CA PRO A 317 -20.39 12.10 -2.05
C PRO A 317 -21.01 11.82 -0.67
N TYR A 318 -20.37 10.95 0.10
CA TYR A 318 -20.66 10.75 1.52
C TYR A 318 -20.13 11.93 2.33
N GLN A 319 -20.85 12.34 3.38
CA GLN A 319 -20.39 13.40 4.28
C GLN A 319 -19.50 12.81 5.37
N PHE A 320 -18.18 12.87 5.15
CA PHE A 320 -17.19 12.42 6.12
C PHE A 320 -17.09 13.39 7.31
N LYS A 321 -17.04 12.85 8.52
CA LYS A 321 -16.73 13.58 9.75
C LYS A 321 -15.28 14.09 9.78
N TRP A 322 -14.42 13.58 8.90
CA TRP A 322 -13.03 14.02 8.76
C TRP A 322 -12.87 15.44 8.19
N ILE A 323 -13.84 15.93 7.41
CA ILE A 323 -13.72 17.25 6.78
C ILE A 323 -14.50 18.26 7.61
N THR A 324 -13.84 19.34 8.02
CA THR A 324 -14.53 20.45 8.69
C THR A 324 -15.35 21.23 7.67
N VAL A 325 -16.60 21.58 8.02
CA VAL A 325 -17.46 22.43 7.20
C VAL A 325 -16.87 23.83 7.02
#